data_AF-A0A2J8B5T7-F1
#
_entry.id   AF-A0A2J8B5T7-F1
#
_cell.length_a   1.000
_cell.length_b   1.000
_cell.length_c   1.000
_cell.angle_alpha   90.00
_cell.angle_beta   90.00
_cell.angle_gamma   90.00
#
_symmetry.space_group_name_H-M   'P 1'
#
loop_
_entity.id
_entity.type
_entity.pdbx_description
1 polymer ?
#
loop_
_entity_poly.entity_id
_entity_poly.type
_entity_poly.pdbx_seq_one_letter_code
_entity_poly.pdbx_strand_id
1 'polypeptide(L)'
;MNEETKEAAPIEGEETGRDRGKPDRLAAGEKGFAVGLLVWGLIAFALSMELWGRMKEPKAASAAAVPVFVSALWSFLALLTVIENGKRSTPLSSVKSGVEKGKEALSYLFPKPVRVMIGFMVVYCVMLLMGVSFYLATILFLYGSMCCLTGREYGKNMGWSLLVMGFIILVFRMLFRVVFP
;
A
#
# COMPACT_ATOMS: atom_id res chain seq x y z
N MET A 1 -63.32 6.96 -40.20
CA MET A 1 -63.18 7.59 -41.54
C MET A 1 -62.35 8.84 -41.35
N ASN A 2 -61.08 8.91 -41.72
CA ASN A 2 -60.38 8.22 -42.81
C ASN A 2 -59.01 7.67 -42.39
N GLU A 3 -58.68 6.52 -42.97
CA GLU A 3 -57.34 5.98 -43.17
C GLU A 3 -56.65 6.69 -44.35
N GLU A 4 -55.32 6.77 -44.30
CA GLU A 4 -54.33 6.42 -45.35
C GLU A 4 -53.02 7.18 -45.04
N THR A 5 -51.94 6.55 -44.55
CA THR A 5 -51.01 5.56 -45.14
C THR A 5 -49.73 6.21 -45.72
N LYS A 6 -48.59 5.78 -45.13
CA LYS A 6 -47.19 5.76 -45.62
C LYS A 6 -46.38 7.07 -45.68
N GLU A 7 -45.36 7.12 -44.82
CA GLU A 7 -43.97 7.09 -45.29
C GLU A 7 -43.08 6.38 -44.26
N ALA A 8 -42.13 5.57 -44.73
CA ALA A 8 -41.25 4.74 -43.92
C ALA A 8 -39.81 5.25 -43.99
N ALA A 9 -39.11 5.17 -42.85
CA ALA A 9 -37.65 5.22 -42.65
C ALA A 9 -36.97 6.61 -42.76
N PRO A 10 -35.88 6.90 -42.00
CA PRO A 10 -34.89 5.93 -41.52
C PRO A 10 -34.70 5.85 -40.01
N ILE A 11 -34.21 4.67 -39.61
CA ILE A 11 -33.56 4.39 -38.34
C ILE A 11 -32.28 5.22 -38.31
N GLU A 12 -32.29 6.35 -37.61
CA GLU A 12 -31.05 7.06 -37.29
C GLU A 12 -30.38 6.33 -36.13
N GLY A 13 -29.37 5.54 -36.48
CA GLY A 13 -28.33 5.18 -35.55
C GLY A 13 -27.57 6.43 -35.12
N GLU A 14 -27.75 6.83 -33.87
CA GLU A 14 -26.76 7.59 -33.11
C GLU A 14 -26.10 6.67 -32.08
N GLU A 15 -25.30 5.71 -32.58
CA GLU A 15 -24.12 5.26 -31.86
C GLU A 15 -22.97 6.26 -32.11
N THR A 16 -23.08 7.48 -31.59
CA THR A 16 -22.00 8.48 -31.69
C THR A 16 -21.87 9.27 -30.41
N GLY A 17 -21.31 8.60 -29.40
CA GLY A 17 -20.92 9.25 -28.16
C GLY A 17 -19.99 8.40 -27.30
N ARG A 18 -19.17 7.54 -27.92
CA ARG A 18 -18.06 6.89 -27.21
C ARG A 18 -17.07 8.01 -26.90
N ASP A 19 -17.18 8.58 -25.69
CA ASP A 19 -16.29 9.59 -25.10
C ASP A 19 -14.85 9.07 -25.08
N ARG A 20 -14.22 9.09 -26.25
CA ARG A 20 -12.79 8.90 -26.45
C ARG A 20 -12.15 10.25 -26.23
N GLY A 21 -11.51 10.41 -25.08
CA GLY A 21 -10.57 11.51 -24.87
C GLY A 21 -10.79 12.30 -23.61
N LYS A 22 -10.91 11.64 -22.45
CA LYS A 22 -10.32 12.28 -21.27
C LYS A 22 -8.81 12.28 -21.49
N PRO A 23 -8.15 13.44 -21.56
CA PRO A 23 -6.70 13.47 -21.60
C PRO A 23 -6.21 12.73 -20.36
N ASP A 24 -5.21 11.88 -20.56
CA ASP A 24 -4.56 10.99 -19.60
C ASP A 24 -3.85 11.83 -18.52
N ARG A 25 -4.63 12.60 -17.76
CA ARG A 25 -4.20 13.58 -16.79
C ARG A 25 -4.13 12.89 -15.44
N LEU A 26 -2.89 12.59 -15.05
CA LEU A 26 -2.52 12.24 -13.69
C LEU A 26 -3.18 13.20 -12.69
N ALA A 27 -3.71 12.65 -11.60
CA ALA A 27 -4.30 13.44 -10.53
C ALA A 27 -3.24 14.39 -9.92
N ALA A 28 -3.69 15.52 -9.38
CA ALA A 28 -2.80 16.48 -8.75
C ALA A 28 -2.02 15.80 -7.60
N GLY A 29 -0.68 15.81 -7.68
CA GLY A 29 0.20 15.22 -6.66
C GLY A 29 0.73 13.81 -6.96
N GLU A 30 0.24 13.13 -7.99
CA GLU A 30 0.59 11.73 -8.31
C GLU A 30 2.08 11.54 -8.65
N LYS A 31 2.70 12.54 -9.30
CA LYS A 31 4.15 12.56 -9.55
C LYS A 31 4.98 12.65 -8.26
N GLY A 32 4.59 13.55 -7.36
CA GLY A 32 5.27 13.73 -6.08
C GLY A 32 5.11 12.50 -5.18
N PHE A 33 3.91 11.90 -5.20
CA PHE A 33 3.61 10.65 -4.53
C PHE A 33 4.50 9.51 -5.04
N ALA A 34 4.59 9.30 -6.35
CA ALA A 34 5.41 8.24 -6.94
C ALA A 34 6.90 8.38 -6.59
N VAL A 35 7.42 9.62 -6.63
CA VAL A 35 8.80 9.90 -6.23
C VAL A 35 9.02 9.63 -4.73
N GLY A 36 8.10 10.08 -3.85
CA GLY A 36 8.18 9.81 -2.42
C GLY A 36 8.13 8.31 -2.10
N LEU A 37 7.27 7.57 -2.81
CA LEU A 37 7.11 6.13 -2.68
C LEU A 37 8.38 5.38 -3.12
N LEU A 38 9.06 5.84 -4.17
CA LEU A 38 10.35 5.32 -4.60
C LEU A 38 11.45 5.58 -3.57
N VAL A 39 11.56 6.82 -3.06
CA VAL A 39 12.56 7.16 -2.03
C VAL A 39 12.38 6.30 -0.79
N TRP A 40 11.13 6.12 -0.33
CA TRP A 40 10.84 5.28 0.83
C TRP A 40 11.13 3.79 0.58
N GLY A 41 10.81 3.29 -0.63
CA GLY A 41 11.15 1.93 -1.04
C GLY A 41 12.66 1.67 -1.02
N LEU A 42 13.46 2.63 -1.54
CA LEU A 42 14.91 2.53 -1.54
C LEU A 42 15.50 2.53 -0.12
N ILE A 43 14.97 3.35 0.79
CA ILE A 43 15.37 3.34 2.21
C ILE A 43 15.07 1.98 2.83
N ALA A 44 13.87 1.44 2.61
CA ALA A 44 13.48 0.11 3.10
C ALA A 44 14.37 -1.00 2.53
N PHE A 45 14.77 -0.90 1.25
CA PHE A 45 15.70 -1.83 0.62
C PHE A 45 17.10 -1.74 1.23
N ALA A 46 17.62 -0.54 1.47
CA ALA A 46 18.90 -0.34 2.13
C ALA A 46 18.92 -0.94 3.55
N LEU A 47 17.90 -0.68 4.36
CA LEU A 47 17.75 -1.27 5.69
C LEU A 47 17.64 -2.81 5.64
N SER A 48 16.93 -3.35 4.66
CA SER A 48 16.81 -4.80 4.49
C SER A 48 18.13 -5.43 4.06
N MET A 49 18.90 -4.77 3.21
CA MET A 49 20.25 -5.20 2.81
C MET A 49 21.23 -5.15 3.99
N GLU A 50 21.15 -4.13 4.85
CA GLU A 50 21.94 -4.07 6.09
C GLU A 50 21.60 -5.24 7.01
N LEU A 51 20.30 -5.55 7.18
CA LEU A 51 19.85 -6.69 7.97
C LEU A 51 20.38 -8.02 7.39
N TRP A 52 20.35 -8.18 6.07
CA TRP A 52 20.91 -9.33 5.37
C TRP A 52 22.42 -9.47 5.57
N GLY A 53 23.16 -8.36 5.48
CA GLY A 53 24.61 -8.33 5.66
C GLY A 53 25.07 -8.59 7.10
N ARG A 54 24.21 -8.33 8.10
CA ARG A 54 24.48 -8.64 9.52
C ARG A 54 24.25 -10.12 9.87
N MET A 55 23.75 -10.95 8.96
CA MET A 55 23.54 -12.38 9.23
C MET A 55 24.79 -13.21 8.98
N LYS A 56 25.08 -14.14 9.91
CA LYS A 56 26.25 -15.03 9.89
C LYS A 56 26.32 -15.95 8.66
N GLU A 57 25.16 -16.26 8.06
CA GLU A 57 25.06 -16.99 6.80
C GLU A 57 23.89 -16.42 5.97
N PRO A 58 24.15 -15.65 4.90
CA PRO A 58 23.09 -15.15 4.02
C PRO A 58 22.47 -16.32 3.24
N LYS A 59 21.44 -16.94 3.81
CA LYS A 59 20.64 -17.99 3.16
C LYS A 59 19.36 -17.40 2.59
N ALA A 60 18.95 -17.90 1.42
CA ALA A 60 17.66 -17.57 0.79
C ALA A 60 16.44 -17.82 1.69
N ALA A 61 16.57 -18.70 2.69
CA ALA A 61 15.57 -18.97 3.73
C ALA A 61 15.87 -18.24 5.06
N SER A 62 16.58 -17.11 5.03
CA SER A 62 16.86 -16.31 6.23
C SER A 62 15.75 -15.28 6.48
N ALA A 63 15.62 -14.82 7.73
CA ALA A 63 14.61 -13.85 8.13
C ALA A 63 14.70 -12.50 7.38
N ALA A 64 15.84 -12.21 6.75
CA ALA A 64 16.03 -11.01 5.92
C ALA A 64 15.64 -11.21 4.44
N ALA A 65 15.37 -12.44 3.99
CA ALA A 65 15.12 -12.74 2.57
C ALA A 65 13.87 -12.06 2.06
N VAL A 66 12.80 -12.21 2.82
CA VAL A 66 11.51 -11.64 2.48
C VAL A 66 11.56 -10.11 2.52
N PRO A 67 12.09 -9.45 3.56
CA PRO A 67 12.30 -8.01 3.55
C PRO A 67 13.08 -7.50 2.34
N VAL A 68 14.21 -8.15 1.98
CA VAL A 68 15.04 -7.77 0.82
C VAL A 68 14.26 -7.94 -0.49
N PHE A 69 13.60 -9.09 -0.69
CA PHE A 69 12.84 -9.37 -1.90
C PHE A 69 11.67 -8.39 -2.09
N VAL A 70 10.86 -8.18 -1.04
CA VAL A 70 9.69 -7.30 -1.09
C VAL A 70 10.11 -5.85 -1.32
N SER A 71 11.15 -5.37 -0.63
CA SER A 71 11.63 -4.00 -0.80
C SER A 71 12.32 -3.76 -2.15
N ALA A 72 13.00 -4.78 -2.70
CA ALA A 72 13.53 -4.72 -4.06
C ALA A 72 12.41 -4.61 -5.10
N LEU A 73 11.40 -5.49 -5.01
CA LEU A 73 10.27 -5.50 -5.92
C LEU A 73 9.47 -4.19 -5.83
N TRP A 74 9.21 -3.71 -4.61
CA TRP A 74 8.57 -2.41 -4.39
C TRP A 74 9.35 -1.28 -5.04
N SER A 75 10.66 -1.16 -4.77
CA SER A 75 11.49 -0.10 -5.35
C SER A 75 11.49 -0.15 -6.88
N PHE A 76 11.52 -1.34 -7.46
CA PHE A 76 11.44 -1.55 -8.90
C PHE A 76 10.10 -1.10 -9.49
N LEU A 77 8.98 -1.51 -8.90
CA LEU A 77 7.64 -1.09 -9.35
C LEU A 77 7.42 0.42 -9.17
N ALA A 78 7.92 0.99 -8.07
CA ALA A 78 7.92 2.43 -7.83
C ALA A 78 8.71 3.18 -8.90
N LEU A 79 9.85 2.63 -9.34
CA LEU A 79 10.66 3.21 -10.41
C LEU A 79 9.93 3.18 -11.75
N LEU A 80 9.29 2.07 -12.09
CA LEU A 80 8.44 1.98 -13.29
C LEU A 80 7.32 3.03 -13.24
N THR A 81 6.69 3.20 -12.08
CA THR A 81 5.65 4.22 -11.86
C THR A 81 6.18 5.64 -12.07
N VAL A 82 7.38 5.96 -11.58
CA VAL A 82 8.02 7.27 -11.79
C VAL A 82 8.34 7.49 -13.28
N ILE A 83 8.84 6.46 -13.98
CA ILE A 83 9.16 6.54 -15.41
C ILE A 83 7.87 6.73 -16.24
N GLU A 84 6.82 5.98 -15.95
CA GLU A 84 5.53 6.09 -16.63
C GLU A 84 4.87 7.45 -16.35
N ASN A 85 4.89 7.91 -15.10
CA ASN A 85 4.39 9.22 -14.73
C ASN A 85 5.22 10.34 -15.38
N GLY A 86 6.52 10.14 -15.58
CA GLY A 86 7.40 11.07 -16.28
C GLY A 86 7.01 11.31 -17.74
N LYS A 87 6.46 10.29 -18.41
CA LYS A 87 6.01 10.36 -19.81
C LYS A 87 4.68 11.09 -20.00
N ARG A 88 3.88 11.25 -18.93
CA ARG A 88 2.57 11.90 -18.98
C ARG A 88 2.68 13.39 -18.58
N SER A 89 2.15 14.29 -19.40
CA SER A 89 2.17 15.74 -19.13
C SER A 89 1.20 16.10 -18.01
N THR A 90 1.67 16.76 -16.96
CA THR A 90 0.84 17.16 -15.81
C THR A 90 0.58 18.67 -15.87
N PRO A 91 -0.67 19.14 -15.71
CA PRO A 91 -1.02 20.57 -15.72
C PRO A 91 -0.70 21.25 -14.37
N LEU A 92 0.52 21.08 -13.87
CA LEU A 92 0.95 21.64 -12.56
C LEU A 92 2.12 22.63 -12.66
N SER A 93 2.29 23.20 -13.86
CA SER A 93 3.14 24.37 -14.11
C SER A 93 2.61 25.66 -13.46
N SER A 94 1.45 25.65 -12.78
CA SER A 94 0.75 26.86 -12.32
C SER A 94 0.25 26.80 -10.88
N VAL A 95 1.06 26.28 -9.94
CA VAL A 95 0.81 26.55 -8.49
C VAL A 95 2.14 26.84 -7.82
N LYS A 96 2.21 28.02 -7.20
CA LYS A 96 3.41 28.81 -6.86
C LYS A 96 4.09 28.42 -5.53
N SER A 97 3.60 27.41 -4.82
CA SER A 97 4.15 27.00 -3.51
C SER A 97 4.37 25.48 -3.43
N GLY A 98 5.63 25.05 -3.38
CA GLY A 98 6.00 23.64 -3.24
C GLY A 98 5.60 23.03 -1.90
N VAL A 99 5.35 23.86 -0.88
CA VAL A 99 5.00 23.43 0.48
C VAL A 99 3.56 22.94 0.57
N GLU A 100 2.63 23.61 -0.13
CA GLU A 100 1.22 23.18 -0.19
C GLU A 100 1.04 21.91 -1.02
N LYS A 101 1.77 21.80 -2.14
CA LYS A 101 1.84 20.56 -2.93
C LYS A 101 2.36 19.38 -2.11
N GLY A 102 3.37 19.61 -1.26
CA GLY A 102 3.90 18.59 -0.36
C GLY A 102 2.88 18.16 0.70
N LYS A 103 2.14 19.11 1.28
CA LYS A 103 1.14 18.83 2.32
C LYS A 103 -0.08 18.08 1.77
N GLU A 104 -0.56 18.44 0.59
CA GLU A 104 -1.62 17.68 -0.08
C GLU A 104 -1.14 16.29 -0.47
N ALA A 105 0.05 16.16 -1.10
CA ALA A 105 0.62 14.85 -1.42
C ALA A 105 0.80 13.97 -0.19
N LEU A 106 1.20 14.54 0.96
CA LEU A 106 1.35 13.82 2.22
C LEU A 106 0.00 13.39 2.81
N SER A 107 -1.02 14.24 2.70
CA SER A 107 -2.41 13.90 3.08
C SER A 107 -2.97 12.76 2.22
N TYR A 108 -2.60 12.71 0.94
CA TYR A 108 -2.92 11.61 0.05
C TYR A 108 -2.11 10.34 0.35
N LEU A 109 -0.83 10.48 0.73
CA LEU A 109 0.02 9.35 1.15
C LEU A 109 -0.50 8.67 2.42
N PHE A 110 -1.04 9.45 3.35
CA PHE A 110 -1.44 8.99 4.67
C PHE A 110 -2.92 9.24 4.96
N PRO A 111 -3.83 8.52 4.29
CA PRO A 111 -5.24 8.55 4.65
C PRO A 111 -5.39 8.14 6.12
N LYS A 112 -6.44 8.67 6.78
CA LYS A 112 -6.70 8.46 8.22
C LYS A 112 -6.42 7.02 8.72
N PRO A 113 -6.89 5.93 8.07
CA PRO A 113 -6.60 4.56 8.52
C PRO A 113 -5.11 4.21 8.48
N VAL A 114 -4.35 4.70 7.50
CA VAL A 114 -2.90 4.45 7.40
C VAL A 114 -2.16 5.14 8.55
N ARG A 115 -2.54 6.37 8.91
CA ARG A 115 -1.95 7.06 10.07
C ARG A 115 -2.18 6.31 11.38
N VAL A 116 -3.39 5.77 11.56
CA VAL A 116 -3.72 4.94 12.71
C VAL A 116 -2.89 3.67 12.75
N MET A 117 -2.74 2.97 11.60
CA MET A 117 -1.90 1.77 11.51
C MET A 117 -0.42 2.04 11.79
N ILE A 118 0.11 3.17 11.33
CA ILE A 118 1.49 3.60 11.66
C ILE A 118 1.62 3.83 13.16
N GLY A 119 0.62 4.44 13.81
CA GLY A 119 0.57 4.58 15.26
C GLY A 119 0.65 3.22 15.98
N PHE A 120 -0.15 2.25 15.55
CA PHE A 120 -0.10 0.89 16.09
C PHE A 120 1.25 0.21 15.87
N MET A 121 1.89 0.40 14.71
CA MET A 121 3.22 -0.14 14.44
C MET A 121 4.28 0.44 15.38
N VAL A 122 4.24 1.76 15.62
CA VAL A 122 5.15 2.41 16.57
C VAL A 122 4.95 1.87 17.98
N VAL A 123 3.69 1.76 18.44
CA VAL A 123 3.36 1.18 19.76
C VAL A 123 3.87 -0.26 19.86
N TYR A 124 3.66 -1.07 18.83
CA TYR A 124 4.15 -2.45 18.78
C TYR A 124 5.68 -2.53 18.88
N CYS A 125 6.41 -1.70 18.13
CA CYS A 125 7.86 -1.64 18.21
C CYS A 125 8.35 -1.23 19.60
N VAL A 126 7.73 -0.23 20.23
CA VAL A 126 8.05 0.17 21.61
C VAL A 126 7.78 -0.97 22.60
N MET A 127 6.68 -1.70 22.43
CA MET A 127 6.34 -2.85 23.27
C MET A 127 7.40 -3.95 23.21
N LEU A 128 7.91 -4.24 22.00
CA LEU A 128 9.01 -5.19 21.81
C LEU A 128 10.32 -4.69 22.44
N LEU A 129 10.63 -3.39 22.32
CA LEU A 129 11.82 -2.81 22.94
C LEU A 129 11.77 -2.82 24.48
N MET A 130 10.58 -2.74 25.07
CA MET A 130 10.37 -2.88 26.52
C MET A 130 10.48 -4.33 27.02
N GLY A 131 10.74 -5.30 26.14
CA GLY A 131 10.90 -6.71 26.52
C GLY A 131 9.58 -7.45 26.73
N VAL A 132 8.45 -6.92 26.23
CA VAL A 132 7.20 -7.68 26.20
C VAL A 132 7.38 -8.85 25.23
N SER A 133 7.02 -10.06 25.66
CA SER A 133 7.13 -11.27 24.82
C SER A 133 6.50 -11.02 23.46
N PHE A 134 7.17 -11.46 22.39
CA PHE A 134 6.71 -11.26 21.02
C PHE A 134 5.24 -11.69 20.86
N TYR A 135 4.86 -12.83 21.46
CA TYR A 135 3.50 -13.37 21.38
C TYR A 135 2.42 -12.41 21.89
N LEU A 136 2.62 -11.82 23.06
CA LEU A 136 1.66 -10.88 23.64
C LEU A 136 1.59 -9.59 22.82
N ALA A 137 2.74 -9.05 22.42
CA ALA A 137 2.79 -7.82 21.63
C ALA A 137 2.09 -8.00 20.28
N THR A 138 2.33 -9.13 19.59
CA THR A 138 1.76 -9.40 18.27
C THR A 138 0.25 -9.64 18.35
N ILE A 139 -0.24 -10.38 19.36
CA ILE A 139 -1.69 -10.56 19.58
C ILE A 139 -2.37 -9.22 19.87
N LEU A 140 -1.77 -8.40 20.74
CA LEU A 140 -2.34 -7.10 21.11
C LEU A 140 -2.36 -6.13 19.91
N PHE A 141 -1.31 -6.17 19.09
CA PHE A 141 -1.22 -5.40 17.85
C PHE A 141 -2.26 -5.86 16.80
N LEU A 142 -2.35 -7.17 16.53
CA LEU A 142 -3.33 -7.74 15.59
C LEU A 142 -4.77 -7.43 16.02
N TYR A 143 -5.07 -7.70 17.28
CA TYR A 143 -6.39 -7.47 17.83
C TYR A 143 -6.74 -5.98 17.87
N GLY A 144 -5.81 -5.14 18.33
CA GLY A 144 -5.99 -3.69 18.40
C GLY A 144 -6.18 -3.04 17.03
N SER A 145 -5.35 -3.43 16.06
CA SER A 145 -5.45 -2.92 14.69
C SER A 145 -6.74 -3.37 14.00
N MET A 146 -7.13 -4.64 14.10
CA MET A 146 -8.40 -5.14 13.53
C MET A 146 -9.62 -4.52 14.19
N CYS A 147 -9.64 -4.36 15.51
CA CYS A 147 -10.76 -3.69 16.19
C CYS A 147 -10.87 -2.22 15.80
N CYS A 148 -9.75 -1.55 15.51
CA CYS A 148 -9.73 -0.15 15.11
C CYS A 148 -10.12 0.05 13.63
N LEU A 149 -9.70 -0.83 12.72
CA LEU A 149 -9.95 -0.70 11.27
C LEU A 149 -11.26 -1.33 10.80
N THR A 150 -11.65 -2.50 11.34
CA THR A 150 -12.76 -3.32 10.81
C THR A 150 -14.06 -3.11 11.59
N GLY A 151 -14.00 -2.48 12.78
CA GLY A 151 -15.18 -2.20 13.60
C GLY A 151 -15.52 -3.32 14.60
N ARG A 152 -16.66 -3.13 15.28
CA ARG A 152 -17.00 -3.60 16.64
C ARG A 152 -17.30 -5.10 16.82
N GLU A 153 -16.78 -5.99 15.98
CA GLU A 153 -16.96 -7.45 16.10
C GLU A 153 -15.82 -8.11 16.90
N TYR A 154 -15.70 -7.74 18.19
CA TYR A 154 -14.60 -8.14 19.08
C TYR A 154 -14.31 -9.67 19.11
N GLY A 155 -15.37 -10.50 19.16
CA GLY A 155 -15.20 -11.96 19.24
C GLY A 155 -14.60 -12.59 17.99
N LYS A 156 -15.08 -12.19 16.81
CA LYS A 156 -14.56 -12.68 15.52
C LYS A 156 -13.14 -12.18 15.28
N ASN A 157 -12.86 -10.93 15.65
CA ASN A 157 -11.54 -10.33 15.50
C ASN A 157 -10.49 -11.04 16.38
N MET A 158 -10.86 -11.53 17.56
CA MET A 158 -9.95 -12.30 18.42
C MET A 158 -9.63 -13.68 17.82
N GLY A 159 -10.61 -14.37 17.25
CA GLY A 159 -10.40 -15.64 16.55
C GLY A 159 -9.48 -15.48 15.33
N TRP A 160 -9.71 -14.46 14.51
CA TRP A 160 -8.82 -14.14 13.38
C TRP A 160 -7.40 -13.78 13.82
N SER A 161 -7.26 -13.00 14.89
CA SER A 161 -5.94 -12.62 15.43
C SER A 161 -5.15 -13.85 15.90
N LEU A 162 -5.80 -14.80 16.56
CA LEU A 162 -5.17 -16.07 16.99
C LEU A 162 -4.79 -16.95 15.81
N LEU A 163 -5.65 -17.06 14.79
CA LEU A 163 -5.38 -17.83 13.58
C LEU A 163 -4.19 -17.25 12.81
N VAL A 164 -4.17 -15.93 12.62
CA VAL A 164 -3.07 -15.22 11.96
C VAL A 164 -1.79 -15.36 12.77
N MET A 165 -1.85 -15.26 14.10
CA MET A 165 -0.68 -15.48 14.95
C MET A 165 -0.15 -16.91 14.83
N GLY A 166 -1.04 -17.91 14.81
CA GLY A 166 -0.66 -19.31 14.58
C GLY A 166 0.05 -19.49 13.24
N PHE A 167 -0.47 -18.85 12.18
CA PHE A 167 0.16 -18.85 10.86
C PHE A 167 1.53 -18.16 10.86
N ILE A 168 1.66 -16.99 11.51
CA ILE A 168 2.94 -16.29 11.67
C ILE A 168 3.95 -17.20 12.36
N ILE A 169 3.59 -17.82 13.48
CA ILE A 169 4.48 -18.73 14.20
C ILE A 169 4.90 -19.90 13.30
N LEU A 170 3.95 -20.50 12.58
CA LEU A 170 4.23 -21.62 11.70
C LEU A 170 5.21 -21.22 10.60
N VAL A 171 4.96 -20.11 9.90
CA VAL A 171 5.84 -19.60 8.84
C VAL A 171 7.21 -19.27 9.40
N PHE A 172 7.31 -18.51 10.50
CA PHE A 172 8.62 -18.10 11.00
C PHE A 172 9.42 -19.24 11.63
N ARG A 173 8.75 -20.21 12.26
CA ARG A 173 9.41 -21.36 12.89
C ARG A 173 9.80 -22.42 11.85
N MET A 174 8.95 -22.70 10.87
CA MET A 174 9.24 -23.68 9.81
C MET A 174 10.17 -23.12 8.74
N LEU A 175 9.93 -21.88 8.31
CA LEU A 175 10.53 -21.31 7.10
C LEU A 175 11.80 -20.50 7.41
N PHE A 176 11.82 -19.76 8.53
CA PHE A 176 12.99 -18.97 8.95
C PHE A 176 13.77 -19.56 10.13
N ARG A 177 13.28 -20.64 10.76
CA ARG A 177 13.89 -21.27 11.95
C ARG A 177 14.23 -20.27 13.07
N VAL A 178 13.47 -19.17 13.16
CA VAL A 178 13.70 -18.11 14.14
C VAL A 178 13.14 -18.54 15.49
N VAL A 179 13.96 -18.38 16.54
CA VAL A 179 13.49 -18.46 17.93
C VAL A 179 13.05 -17.05 18.34
N PHE A 180 11.76 -16.88 18.58
CA PHE A 180 11.22 -15.59 19.02
C PHE A 180 11.57 -15.32 20.49
N PRO A 181 12.01 -14.10 20.84
CA PRO A 181 12.23 -13.68 22.23
C PRO A 181 10.91 -13.46 23.00
#